data_AF-A0A7S1YTR2-F1
#
_entry.id   AF-A0A7S1YTR2-F1
#
_cell.length_a   1.000
_cell.length_b   1.000
_cell.length_c   1.000
_cell.angle_alpha   90.00
_cell.angle_beta   90.00
_cell.angle_gamma   90.00
#
_symmetry.space_group_name_H-M   'P 1'
#
loop_
_entity.id
_entity.type
_entity.pdbx_description
1 polymer ?
#
loop_
_entity_poly.entity_id
_entity_poly.type
_entity_poly.pdbx_seq_one_letter_code
_entity_poly.pdbx_strand_id
1 'polypeptide(L)'
;FGSHWDERLFHTELMGAKFNIRNLLSPLTLALMEDTGWYVADYSASSISPFGHGAGCDFADEDCLRNGVVPPYGRGNFCDMEMFVSDGTLANFWTCDPGRTHIAL
;
A
#
# COMPACT_ATOMS: atom_id res chain seq x y z
N PHE A 1 -11.22 -5.95 15.07
CA PHE A 1 -9.96 -6.65 15.37
C PHE A 1 -9.28 -6.98 14.06
N GLY A 2 -7.98 -6.70 13.94
CA GLY A 2 -7.18 -7.00 12.76
C GLY A 2 -5.87 -7.65 13.20
N SER A 3 -5.44 -8.68 12.47
CA SER A 3 -4.16 -9.37 12.67
C SER A 3 -3.13 -9.02 11.59
N HIS A 4 -3.46 -8.06 10.73
CA HIS A 4 -2.68 -7.64 9.57
C HIS A 4 -2.66 -6.11 9.52
N TRP A 5 -1.65 -5.56 8.84
CA TRP A 5 -1.60 -4.13 8.52
C TRP A 5 -2.69 -3.76 7.52
N ASP A 6 -3.11 -2.49 7.57
CA ASP A 6 -4.01 -1.95 6.57
C ASP A 6 -3.32 -1.97 5.20
N GLU A 7 -3.89 -2.75 4.29
CA GLU A 7 -3.42 -2.92 2.91
C GLU A 7 -3.32 -1.59 2.17
N ARG A 8 -4.17 -0.61 2.47
CA ARG A 8 -4.17 0.71 1.83
C ARG A 8 -2.91 1.51 2.18
N LEU A 9 -2.36 1.32 3.38
CA LEU A 9 -1.16 2.02 3.83
C LEU A 9 0.12 1.21 3.63
N PHE A 10 0.02 -0.12 3.71
CA PHE A 10 1.16 -1.03 3.80
C PHE A 10 1.10 -2.14 2.75
N HIS A 11 0.77 -1.79 1.50
CA HIS A 11 0.48 -2.73 0.40
C HIS A 11 1.58 -3.76 0.07
N THR A 12 2.85 -3.46 0.34
CA THR A 12 3.96 -4.40 0.08
C THR A 12 4.45 -5.12 1.33
N GLU A 13 3.81 -4.91 2.48
CA GLU A 13 4.30 -5.37 3.78
C GLU A 13 3.99 -6.86 4.00
N LEU A 14 4.95 -7.60 4.57
CA LEU A 14 4.86 -9.04 4.86
C LEU A 14 3.57 -9.45 5.58
N MET A 15 3.15 -8.65 6.55
CA MET A 15 1.97 -8.77 7.39
C MET A 15 0.79 -7.93 6.86
N GLY A 16 0.82 -7.52 5.59
CA GLY A 16 -0.33 -6.97 4.88
C GLY A 16 -1.48 -7.97 4.78
N ALA A 17 -2.70 -7.47 4.66
CA ALA A 17 -3.90 -8.32 4.64
C ALA A 17 -4.06 -9.10 3.33
N LYS A 18 -3.40 -8.67 2.25
CA LYS A 18 -3.38 -9.38 0.97
C LYS A 18 -1.96 -9.72 0.55
N PHE A 19 -1.84 -10.87 -0.12
CA PHE A 19 -0.58 -11.25 -0.73
C PHE A 19 -0.19 -10.29 -1.86
N ASN A 20 1.03 -9.78 -1.79
CA ASN A 20 1.67 -8.99 -2.84
C ASN A 20 2.89 -9.73 -3.38
N ILE A 21 3.17 -9.63 -4.67
CA ILE A 21 4.38 -10.23 -5.27
C ILE A 21 5.67 -9.58 -4.77
N ARG A 22 5.61 -8.31 -4.36
CA ARG A 22 6.70 -7.53 -3.77
C ARG A 22 6.67 -7.58 -2.23
N ASN A 23 6.18 -8.68 -1.67
CA ASN A 23 6.06 -8.82 -0.21
C ASN A 23 7.43 -8.69 0.47
N LEU A 24 7.56 -7.78 1.43
CA LEU A 24 8.83 -7.49 2.09
C LEU A 24 8.68 -7.37 3.60
N LEU A 25 9.70 -7.83 4.31
CA LEU A 25 9.85 -7.62 5.74
C LEU A 25 10.32 -6.17 5.98
N SER A 26 9.41 -5.33 6.45
CA SER A 26 9.70 -3.91 6.68
C SER A 26 10.20 -3.63 8.10
N PRO A 27 10.84 -2.47 8.35
CA PRO A 27 11.11 -2.00 9.71
C PRO A 27 9.86 -1.93 10.60
N LEU A 28 8.67 -1.73 10.02
CA LEU A 28 7.42 -1.64 10.77
C LEU A 28 7.06 -2.97 11.44
N THR A 29 7.13 -4.09 10.70
CA THR A 29 6.87 -5.41 11.28
C THR A 29 7.95 -5.80 12.28
N LEU A 30 9.21 -5.47 12.02
CA LEU A 30 10.26 -5.71 13.01
C LEU A 30 10.03 -4.92 14.30
N ALA A 31 9.63 -3.66 14.20
CA ALA A 31 9.29 -2.84 15.36
C ALA A 31 8.11 -3.44 16.14
N LEU A 32 7.04 -3.88 15.47
CA LEU A 32 5.93 -4.57 16.13
C LEU A 32 6.42 -5.82 16.90
N MET A 33 7.28 -6.63 16.29
CA MET A 33 7.81 -7.84 16.92
C MET A 33 8.69 -7.52 18.13
N GLU A 34 9.51 -6.47 18.05
CA GLU A 34 10.33 -5.98 19.16
C GLU A 34 9.48 -5.40 20.30
N ASP A 35 8.45 -4.61 19.98
CA ASP A 35 7.51 -4.02 20.96
C ASP A 35 6.72 -5.05 21.75
N THR A 36 6.57 -6.28 21.23
CA THR A 36 5.99 -7.38 22.01
C THR A 36 6.85 -7.80 23.20
N GLY A 37 8.15 -7.49 23.16
CA GLY A 37 9.16 -7.90 24.14
C GLY A 37 9.67 -9.34 23.96
N TRP A 38 9.23 -10.05 22.93
CA TRP A 38 9.62 -11.45 22.68
C TRP A 38 10.90 -11.57 21.84
N TYR A 39 11.23 -10.51 21.09
CA TYR A 39 12.33 -10.48 20.14
C TYR A 39 13.17 -9.23 20.31
N VAL A 40 14.45 -9.32 19.93
CA VAL A 40 15.31 -8.16 19.68
C VAL A 40 15.50 -8.09 18.17
N ALA A 41 15.07 -7.00 17.55
CA ALA A 41 15.01 -6.92 16.10
C ALA A 41 16.35 -6.51 15.48
N ASP A 42 16.78 -7.23 14.44
CA ASP A 42 17.88 -6.80 13.57
C ASP A 42 17.31 -6.03 12.37
N TYR A 43 17.28 -4.71 12.49
CA TYR A 43 16.78 -3.82 11.43
C TYR A 43 17.63 -3.85 10.16
N SER A 44 18.88 -4.35 10.21
CA SER A 44 19.72 -4.47 9.01
C SER A 44 19.21 -5.54 8.03
N ALA A 45 18.39 -6.48 8.51
CA ALA A 45 17.73 -7.50 7.71
C ALA A 45 16.40 -7.04 7.07
N SER A 46 15.96 -5.81 7.34
CA SER A 46 14.71 -5.26 6.79
C SER A 46 14.90 -4.58 5.44
N SER A 47 13.79 -4.35 4.72
CA SER A 47 13.76 -3.56 3.50
C SER A 47 12.77 -2.40 3.62
N ILE A 48 13.12 -1.25 3.07
CA ILE A 48 12.20 -0.11 3.00
C ILE A 48 11.15 -0.40 1.92
N SER A 49 9.87 -0.33 2.29
CA SER A 49 8.80 -0.41 1.30
C SER A 49 8.89 0.77 0.33
N PRO A 50 8.84 0.56 -1.00
CA PRO A 50 8.72 1.67 -1.94
C PRO A 50 7.32 2.29 -1.94
N PHE A 51 6.32 1.60 -1.36
CA PHE A 51 4.95 2.07 -1.33
C PHE A 51 4.75 3.07 -0.20
N GLY A 52 4.28 4.28 -0.53
CA GLY A 52 4.04 5.36 0.43
C GLY A 52 5.30 5.96 1.08
N HIS A 53 6.50 5.51 0.74
CA HIS A 53 7.73 6.00 1.37
C HIS A 53 8.01 7.46 1.01
N GLY A 54 8.11 8.30 2.04
CA GLY A 54 8.31 9.74 1.88
C GLY A 54 7.09 10.50 1.36
N ALA A 55 5.90 9.88 1.31
CA ALA A 55 4.69 10.49 0.76
C ALA A 55 4.05 11.55 1.69
N GLY A 56 4.39 11.55 2.99
CA GLY A 56 3.89 12.51 3.99
C GLY A 56 2.55 12.12 4.62
N CYS A 57 2.05 12.99 5.52
CA CYS A 57 0.83 12.72 6.31
C CYS A 57 -0.42 12.58 5.43
N ASP A 58 -0.58 13.41 4.41
CA ASP A 58 -1.74 13.36 3.51
C ASP A 58 -1.92 11.97 2.86
N PHE A 59 -0.85 11.22 2.61
CA PHE A 59 -0.96 9.85 2.12
C PHE A 59 -1.65 8.92 3.12
N ALA A 60 -1.41 9.11 4.41
CA ALA A 60 -2.03 8.33 5.49
C ALA A 60 -3.46 8.80 5.79
N ASP A 61 -3.66 10.12 5.81
CA ASP A 61 -4.83 10.76 6.42
C ASP A 61 -5.91 11.19 5.42
N GLU A 62 -5.60 11.26 4.12
CA GLU A 62 -6.51 11.76 3.08
C GLU A 62 -6.89 10.67 2.07
N ASP A 63 -8.01 10.80 1.39
CA ASP A 63 -8.47 9.80 0.40
C ASP A 63 -7.45 9.50 -0.72
N CYS A 64 -7.43 8.25 -1.21
CA CYS A 64 -6.49 7.83 -2.26
C CYS A 64 -6.81 8.44 -3.63
N LEU A 65 -8.09 8.78 -3.86
CA LEU A 65 -8.57 9.49 -5.04
C LEU A 65 -9.44 10.68 -4.60
N ARG A 66 -9.21 11.86 -5.21
CA ARG A 66 -10.08 13.03 -5.05
C ARG A 66 -10.74 13.36 -6.38
N ASN A 67 -12.08 13.32 -6.41
CA ASN A 67 -12.87 13.50 -7.65
C ASN A 67 -12.41 12.57 -8.79
N GLY A 68 -12.06 11.32 -8.47
CA GLY A 68 -11.61 10.32 -9.43
C GLY A 68 -10.18 10.50 -9.94
N VAL A 69 -9.36 11.38 -9.34
CA VAL A 69 -7.98 11.64 -9.76
C VAL A 69 -7.01 11.38 -8.61
N VAL A 70 -5.83 10.83 -8.93
CA VAL A 70 -4.76 10.62 -7.93
C VAL A 70 -4.15 11.97 -7.51
N PRO A 71 -4.26 12.35 -6.22
CA PRO A 71 -3.67 13.57 -5.70
C PRO A 71 -2.13 13.48 -5.65
N PRO A 72 -1.41 14.62 -5.52
CA PRO A 72 0.06 14.64 -5.57
C PRO A 72 0.75 13.67 -4.60
N TYR A 73 0.23 13.52 -3.37
CA TYR A 73 0.78 12.60 -2.36
C TYR A 73 0.58 11.12 -2.70
N GLY A 74 -0.38 10.79 -3.57
CA GLY A 74 -0.69 9.41 -3.98
C GLY A 74 0.01 8.96 -5.26
N ARG A 75 0.69 9.87 -5.98
CA ARG A 75 1.29 9.57 -7.28
C ARG A 75 2.36 8.49 -7.19
N GLY A 76 2.29 7.51 -8.09
CA GLY A 76 3.19 6.35 -8.12
C GLY A 76 2.80 5.21 -7.18
N ASN A 77 1.83 5.43 -6.29
CA ASN A 77 1.29 4.43 -5.37
C ASN A 77 -0.13 4.01 -5.75
N PHE A 78 -0.96 4.98 -6.14
CA PHE A 78 -2.34 4.76 -6.59
C PHE A 78 -2.48 4.99 -8.10
N CYS A 79 -3.62 4.57 -8.63
CA CYS A 79 -3.96 4.76 -10.03
C CYS A 79 -5.44 5.16 -10.19
N ASP A 80 -5.71 6.00 -11.19
CA ASP A 80 -7.02 6.57 -11.53
C ASP A 80 -7.50 6.22 -12.95
N MET A 81 -6.73 5.39 -13.66
CA MET A 81 -7.09 4.95 -15.00
C MET A 81 -8.03 3.74 -14.94
N GLU A 82 -9.25 3.93 -15.41
CA GLU A 82 -10.17 2.81 -15.61
C GLU A 82 -9.65 1.86 -16.68
N MET A 83 -9.91 0.57 -16.50
CA MET A 83 -9.74 -0.40 -17.57
C MET A 83 -10.66 -0.03 -18.73
N PHE A 84 -10.11 0.10 -19.94
CA PHE A 84 -10.93 0.14 -21.15
C PHE A 84 -10.50 -0.98 -22.09
N VAL A 85 -11.49 -1.66 -22.66
CA VAL A 85 -11.25 -2.63 -23.72
C VAL A 85 -11.15 -1.86 -25.03
N SER A 86 -9.97 -1.81 -25.63
CA SER A 86 -9.80 -1.32 -27.00
C SER A 86 -9.60 -2.50 -27.94
N ASP A 87 -10.49 -2.65 -28.92
CA ASP A 87 -10.36 -3.66 -29.98
C ASP A 87 -10.23 -5.11 -29.45
N GLY A 88 -11.01 -5.46 -28.42
CA GLY A 88 -10.99 -6.80 -27.81
C GLY A 88 -9.74 -7.12 -26.97
N THR A 89 -8.83 -6.15 -26.82
CA THR A 89 -7.64 -6.26 -25.96
C THR A 89 -7.80 -5.41 -24.71
N LEU A 90 -7.33 -5.92 -23.57
CA LEU A 90 -7.23 -5.14 -22.34
C LEU A 90 -6.13 -4.10 -22.54
N ALA A 91 -6.50 -2.84 -22.76
CA ALA A 91 -5.55 -1.75 -22.69
C ALA A 91 -5.26 -1.49 -21.20
N ASN A 92 -3.98 -1.60 -20.84
CA ASN A 92 -3.40 -1.53 -19.48
C ASN A 92 -3.45 -2.86 -18.69
N PHE A 93 -2.27 -3.42 -18.42
CA PHE A 93 -2.08 -4.63 -17.61
C PHE A 93 -2.38 -4.39 -16.11
N TRP A 94 -2.41 -3.13 -15.68
CA TRP A 94 -2.72 -2.73 -14.31
C TRP A 94 -4.16 -2.25 -14.24
N THR A 95 -5.01 -3.06 -13.61
CA THR A 95 -6.42 -2.78 -13.43
C THR A 95 -6.60 -1.99 -12.14
N CYS A 96 -6.95 -0.71 -12.23
CA CYS A 96 -7.38 0.06 -11.06
C CYS A 96 -8.80 -0.37 -10.69
N ASP A 97 -9.10 -0.53 -9.40
CA ASP A 97 -10.46 -0.68 -8.90
C ASP A 97 -11.00 0.73 -8.59
N PRO A 98 -11.75 1.37 -9.50
CA PRO A 98 -12.28 2.72 -9.28
C PRO A 98 -13.35 2.74 -8.16
N GLY A 99 -13.81 1.58 -7.70
CA GLY A 99 -14.76 1.47 -6.60
C GLY A 99 -14.15 1.68 -5.21
N ARG A 100 -12.82 1.76 -5.09
CA ARG A 100 -12.12 1.96 -3.81
C ARG A 100 -11.31 3.26 -3.82
N THR A 101 -11.99 4.34 -3.46
CA THR A 101 -11.47 5.72 -3.50
C THR A 101 -11.08 6.28 -2.12
N HIS A 102 -11.49 5.62 -1.04
CA HIS A 102 -11.44 6.17 0.33
C HIS A 102 -10.50 5.40 1.27
N ILE A 103 -10.18 6.02 2.40
CA ILE A 103 -9.55 5.34 3.54
C ILE A 103 -10.47 4.22 4.04
N ALA A 104 -9.90 3.04 4.31
CA ALA A 104 -10.65 1.98 4.97
C ALA A 104 -10.94 2.39 6.42
N LEU A 105 -12.19 2.28 6.85
CA LEU A 105 -12.63 2.51 8.24
C LEU A 105 -12.39 1.27 9.11
#